data_AF-A0A2J8WCY1-F1
#
_entry.id   AF-A0A2J8WCY1-F1
#
_cell.length_a   1.000
_cell.length_b   1.000
_cell.length_c   1.000
_cell.angle_alpha   90.00
_cell.angle_beta   90.00
_cell.angle_gamma   90.00
#
_symmetry.space_group_name_H-M   'P 1'
#
loop_
_entity.id
_entity.type
_entity.pdbx_description
1 polymer ?
#
loop_
_entity_poly.entity_id
_entity_poly.type
_entity_poly.pdbx_seq_one_letter_code
_entity_poly.pdbx_strand_id
1 'polypeptide(L)' 'MEAMAASTSLPDPGDFDRNVPRICGVCGDRATGFHFNAMTCEGCKGFFR' A
#
# COMPACT_ATOMS: atom_id res chain seq x y z
N MET A 1 -27.53 -17.48 23.03
CA MET A 1 -26.58 -17.94 22.01
C MET A 1 -26.00 -16.68 21.38
N GLU A 2 -24.82 -16.27 21.81
CA GLU A 2 -24.25 -14.98 21.39
C GLU A 2 -23.71 -15.11 19.97
N ALA A 3 -24.32 -14.37 19.05
CA ALA A 3 -23.96 -14.39 17.65
C ALA A 3 -22.53 -13.85 17.53
N MET A 4 -21.63 -14.75 17.15
CA MET A 4 -20.26 -14.47 16.73
C MET A 4 -20.26 -13.25 15.82
N ALA A 5 -19.80 -12.11 16.35
CA ALA A 5 -19.42 -10.96 15.54
C ALA A 5 -18.22 -11.40 14.71
N ALA A 6 -18.50 -12.02 13.57
CA ALA A 6 -17.53 -12.16 12.51
C ALA A 6 -17.15 -10.73 12.14
N SER A 7 -15.95 -10.33 12.53
CA SER A 7 -15.27 -9.14 12.06
C SER A 7 -14.99 -9.30 10.57
N THR A 8 -16.04 -9.39 9.73
CA THR A 8 -15.92 -9.06 8.32
C THR A 8 -15.91 -7.54 8.28
N SER A 9 -14.77 -6.96 8.67
CA SER A 9 -14.40 -5.63 8.24
C SER A 9 -14.69 -5.59 6.74
N LEU A 10 -15.75 -4.86 6.37
CA LEU A 10 -16.08 -4.54 5.00
C LEU A 10 -14.75 -4.19 4.33
N PRO A 11 -14.36 -4.83 3.21
CA PRO A 11 -13.16 -4.41 2.51
C PRO A 11 -13.40 -2.94 2.16
N ASP A 12 -12.65 -2.08 2.83
CA ASP A 12 -12.58 -0.66 2.50
C ASP A 12 -12.36 -0.58 0.98
N PRO A 13 -13.00 0.33 0.23
CA PRO A 13 -12.81 0.40 -1.22
C PRO A 13 -11.34 0.66 -1.65
N GLY A 14 -10.39 0.82 -0.72
CA GLY A 14 -8.94 0.72 -0.93
C GLY A 14 -8.32 -0.68 -0.79
N ASP A 15 -9.11 -1.74 -0.55
CA ASP A 15 -8.65 -3.13 -0.34
C ASP A 15 -8.54 -3.92 -1.64
N PHE A 16 -9.19 -3.48 -2.71
CA PHE A 16 -9.01 -4.06 -4.05
C PHE A 16 -7.57 -3.86 -4.60
N ASP A 17 -6.78 -3.01 -3.94
CA ASP A 17 -5.34 -2.81 -4.17
C ASP A 17 -4.46 -3.70 -3.27
N ARG A 18 -4.99 -4.43 -2.27
CA ARG A 18 -4.16 -5.27 -1.39
C ARG A 18 -3.47 -6.43 -2.09
N ASN A 19 -3.93 -6.79 -3.29
CA ASN A 19 -3.27 -7.78 -4.15
C ASN A 19 -2.43 -7.13 -5.26
N VAL A 20 -2.49 -5.80 -5.43
CA VAL A 20 -1.58 -5.07 -6.33
C VAL A 20 -0.38 -4.62 -5.50
N PRO A 21 0.80 -5.23 -5.69
CA PRO A 21 1.96 -4.79 -4.93
C PRO A 21 2.25 -3.34 -5.29
N ARG A 22 2.26 -2.45 -4.29
CA ARG A 22 2.78 -1.10 -4.46
C ARG A 22 4.28 -1.22 -4.64
N ILE A 23 4.73 -1.06 -5.87
CA ILE A 23 6.12 -1.22 -6.29
C ILE A 23 6.72 0.15 -6.61
N CYS A 24 7.94 0.37 -6.14
CA CYS A 24 8.73 1.56 -6.43
C CYS A 24 9.05 1.61 -7.91
N GLY A 25 8.61 2.67 -8.60
CA GLY A 25 8.89 2.86 -10.03
C GLY A 25 10.36 3.12 -10.37
N VAL A 26 11.23 3.24 -9.36
CA VAL A 26 12.66 3.50 -9.54
C VAL A 26 13.48 2.22 -9.41
N CYS A 27 13.33 1.49 -8.30
CA CYS A 27 14.16 0.32 -7.98
C CYS A 27 13.40 -1.01 -7.97
N GLY A 28 12.07 -1.00 -8.00
CA GLY A 28 11.26 -2.22 -7.93
C GLY A 28 10.99 -2.75 -6.51
N ASP A 29 11.47 -2.08 -5.46
CA ASP A 29 11.16 -2.45 -4.07
C ASP A 29 9.71 -2.14 -3.68
N ARG A 30 9.31 -2.58 -2.49
CA ARG A 30 8.03 -2.19 -1.89
C ARG A 30 7.95 -0.67 -1.74
N ALA A 31 7.06 -0.04 -2.51
CA ALA A 31 6.74 1.36 -2.35
C ALA A 31 5.95 1.57 -1.06
N THR A 32 6.31 2.64 -0.36
CA THR A 32 5.61 3.06 0.86
C THR A 32 4.50 4.06 0.53
N GLY A 33 4.61 4.75 -0.61
CA GLY A 33 3.58 5.67 -1.08
C GLY A 33 4.04 6.50 -2.27
N PHE A 34 3.31 7.58 -2.54
CA PHE A 34 3.68 8.57 -3.53
C PHE A 34 4.59 9.64 -2.90
N HIS A 35 5.76 9.84 -3.50
CA HIS A 35 6.68 10.92 -3.17
C HIS A 35 6.99 11.67 -4.47
N PHE A 36 6.89 13.00 -4.46
CA PHE A 36 7.09 13.83 -5.67
C PHE A 36 6.24 13.39 -6.87
N ASN A 37 4.96 13.06 -6.66
CA ASN A 37 4.03 12.54 -7.68
C ASN A 37 4.43 11.18 -8.32
N ALA A 38 5.40 10.45 -7.75
CA ALA A 38 5.79 9.11 -8.21
C ALA A 38 5.68 8.08 -7.07
N MET A 39 5.28 6.85 -7.38
CA MET A 39 5.26 5.75 -6.42
C MET A 39 6.70 5.31 -6.11
N THR A 40 7.18 5.53 -4.90
CA THR A 40 8.58 5.22 -4.51
C THR A 40 8.69 4.55 -3.13
N CYS A 41 9.80 3.86 -2.91
CA CYS A 41 10.18 3.28 -1.61
C CYS A 41 10.88 4.31 -0.72
N GLU A 42 11.06 3.98 0.57
CA GLU A 42 11.78 4.85 1.52
C GLU A 42 13.22 5.16 1.10
N GLY A 43 13.91 4.23 0.43
CA GLY A 43 15.26 4.44 -0.07
C GLY A 43 15.31 5.45 -1.21
N CYS A 44 14.44 5.30 -2.21
CA CYS A 44 14.38 6.23 -3.34
C CYS A 44 13.84 7.59 -2.93
N LYS A 45 12.94 7.68 -1.95
CA LYS A 45 12.47 8.97 -1.40
C LYS A 45 13.63 9.89 -1.00
N GLY A 46 14.68 9.35 -0.35
CA GLY A 46 15.84 10.11 0.10
C GLY A 46 16.90 10.35 -0.98
N PHE A 47 16.88 9.56 -2.06
CA PHE A 47 17.85 9.67 -3.15
C PHE A 47 17.51 10.80 -4.14
N PHE A 48 16.21 11.09 -4.35
CA PHE A 48 15.74 12.15 -5.24
C PHE A 48 15.67 13.54 -4.55
N ARG A 49 16.75 13.96 -3.87
CA ARG A 49 16.89 15.34 -3.36
C ARG A 49 17.61 16.24 -4.36
#